data_AF-A0A7X5E0E3-F1
#
_entry.id   AF-A0A7X5E0E3-F1
#
_cell.length_a   1.000
_cell.length_b   1.000
_cell.length_c   1.000
_cell.angle_alpha   90.00
_cell.angle_beta   90.00
_cell.angle_gamma   90.00
#
_symmetry.space_group_name_H-M   'P 1'
#
loop_
_entity.id
_entity.type
_entity.pdbx_description
1 polymer ?
#
loop_
_entity_poly.entity_id
_entity_poly.type
_entity_poly.pdbx_seq_one_letter_code
_entity_poly.pdbx_strand_id
1 'polypeptide(L)'
;MKVIHRLVPSLCTALVFFIHSPAQALANVDSWAQDGVEAARGAGLEPAVLASAEAAAPITRAEFAAVALEAYKAVTGQEPALDAPAAFPDCDDPAVTAALGLGLVKGRSDGTFAPGATINRQELCVMLANTAKAAGKPAEAAGDLSQFPDAGTVDWWALEAVTAMTDYGIVSGVSNYGALSIDPFGTATRQQAMILSGRFVETFAQDDPEAAPWVPDDPEAQGEPPESGGAGTTPEPGIPVKDNAVTGIFPITEEEKQLLVFGEVVEYFQTEAEAEAAMAEIEVPVWRLLESGEKKAGTAKLKVHAALGPVLQAVFQEIFNGEEQFPIKNIGGYAWRSSERSEHRWGTAVDLNWEENFEAEIGEDGELIATTGNYWKPGEDPYSIPEDGDVVRAFKKYGFSWGGDAWTSKRDYMHFSYFGR
;
A
#
# COMPACT_ATOMS: atom_id res chain seq x y z
N MET A 1 -10.26 75.96 9.50
CA MET A 1 -9.75 74.59 9.28
C MET A 1 -9.80 73.85 10.61
N LYS A 2 -10.78 72.96 10.80
CA LYS A 2 -10.95 72.16 12.02
C LYS A 2 -10.67 70.70 11.68
N VAL A 3 -9.69 70.13 12.36
CA VAL A 3 -9.39 68.71 12.39
C VAL A 3 -10.41 68.03 13.30
N ILE A 4 -11.12 67.01 12.81
CA ILE A 4 -12.02 66.17 13.61
C ILE A 4 -11.69 64.70 13.30
N HIS A 5 -11.35 63.96 14.36
CA HIS A 5 -11.13 62.52 14.39
C HIS A 5 -12.37 61.72 13.96
N ARG A 6 -12.16 60.57 13.32
CA ARG A 6 -13.05 59.41 13.45
C ARG A 6 -12.23 58.15 13.66
N LEU A 7 -12.31 57.63 14.89
CA LEU A 7 -11.97 56.27 15.27
C LEU A 7 -12.85 55.29 14.49
N VAL A 8 -12.24 54.27 13.90
CA VAL A 8 -12.92 53.09 13.35
C VAL A 8 -12.92 52.02 14.45
N PRO A 9 -14.07 51.43 14.82
CA PRO A 9 -14.09 50.37 15.82
C PRO A 9 -13.52 49.08 15.24
N SER A 10 -12.55 48.50 15.95
CA SER A 10 -12.06 47.14 15.73
C SER A 10 -13.21 46.16 16.02
N LEU A 11 -13.66 45.44 14.98
CA LEU A 11 -14.64 44.38 15.12
C LEU A 11 -13.90 43.14 15.63
N CYS A 12 -14.03 42.84 16.92
CA CYS A 12 -13.59 41.56 17.49
C CYS A 12 -14.46 40.44 16.91
N THR A 13 -13.88 39.61 16.04
CA THR A 13 -14.45 38.32 15.66
C THR A 13 -14.40 37.41 16.89
N ALA A 14 -15.55 37.09 17.47
CA ALA A 14 -15.64 36.12 18.55
C ALA A 14 -15.39 34.71 17.97
N LEU A 15 -14.22 34.14 18.27
CA LEU A 15 -14.00 32.70 18.10
C LEU A 15 -14.91 31.97 19.10
N VAL A 16 -15.94 31.30 18.58
CA VAL A 16 -16.71 30.33 19.37
C VAL A 16 -15.88 29.04 19.41
N PHE A 17 -15.10 28.86 20.48
CA PHE A 17 -14.52 27.56 20.79
C PHE A 17 -15.64 26.64 21.28
N PHE A 18 -16.07 25.71 20.43
CA PHE A 18 -16.83 24.56 20.90
C PHE A 18 -15.89 23.70 21.75
N ILE A 19 -16.09 23.71 23.06
CA ILE A 19 -15.38 22.83 23.98
C ILE A 19 -15.96 21.42 23.78
N HIS A 20 -15.43 20.66 22.82
CA HIS A 20 -15.73 19.23 22.73
C HIS A 20 -15.22 18.57 24.02
N SER A 21 -16.12 17.91 24.74
CA SER A 21 -15.74 17.17 25.94
C SER A 21 -14.80 16.02 25.55
N PRO A 22 -13.71 15.76 26.30
CA PRO A 22 -12.71 14.73 25.95
C PRO A 22 -13.26 13.29 25.95
N ALA A 23 -14.49 13.06 26.45
CA ALA A 23 -15.12 11.74 26.51
C ALA A 23 -15.74 11.27 25.18
N GLN A 24 -15.69 12.08 24.13
CA GLN A 24 -16.25 11.75 22.81
C GLN A 24 -15.19 11.67 21.71
N ALA A 25 -13.90 11.79 22.07
CA ALA A 25 -12.80 11.77 21.14
C ALA A 25 -12.35 10.34 20.77
N LEU A 26 -11.79 10.17 19.58
CA LEU A 26 -11.03 8.97 19.17
C LEU A 26 -9.98 8.65 20.25
N ALA A 27 -9.98 7.41 20.72
CA ALA A 27 -9.18 6.98 21.87
C ALA A 27 -7.79 6.48 21.46
N ASN A 28 -6.82 6.62 22.37
CA ASN A 28 -5.46 6.06 22.23
C ASN A 28 -4.74 6.46 20.93
N VAL A 29 -4.83 7.74 20.56
CA VAL A 29 -4.10 8.30 19.41
C VAL A 29 -2.59 8.26 19.68
N ASP A 30 -1.85 7.65 18.76
CA ASP A 30 -0.40 7.56 18.86
C ASP A 30 0.24 8.95 18.84
N SER A 31 1.38 9.11 19.52
CA SER A 31 2.06 10.40 19.64
C SER A 31 2.37 11.06 18.29
N TRP A 32 2.71 10.26 17.26
CA TRP A 32 2.98 10.75 15.91
C TRP A 32 1.73 11.28 15.20
N ALA A 33 0.54 10.81 15.59
CA ALA A 33 -0.73 11.14 14.96
C ALA A 33 -1.50 12.25 15.70
N GLN A 34 -1.07 12.64 16.90
CA GLN A 34 -1.84 13.55 17.75
C GLN A 34 -2.18 14.88 17.07
N ASP A 35 -1.17 15.55 16.52
CA ASP A 35 -1.37 16.87 15.92
C ASP A 35 -2.33 16.81 14.72
N GLY A 36 -2.16 15.80 13.85
CA GLY A 36 -3.01 15.64 12.68
C GLY A 36 -4.44 15.21 13.01
N VAL A 37 -4.63 14.34 14.02
CA VAL A 37 -5.98 13.96 14.49
C VAL A 37 -6.67 15.14 15.19
N GLU A 38 -5.95 15.93 15.98
CA GLU A 38 -6.51 17.14 16.61
C GLU A 38 -6.88 18.20 15.56
N ALA A 39 -6.05 18.38 14.52
CA ALA A 39 -6.38 19.27 13.41
C ALA A 39 -7.66 18.81 12.68
N ALA A 40 -7.76 17.52 12.35
CA ALA A 40 -8.94 16.94 11.71
C ALA A 40 -10.20 17.09 12.61
N ARG A 41 -10.07 16.91 13.91
CA ARG A 41 -11.15 17.16 14.88
C ARG A 41 -11.56 18.63 14.92
N GLY A 42 -10.59 19.54 14.91
CA GLY A 42 -10.83 21.00 14.83
C GLY A 42 -11.56 21.41 13.56
N ALA A 43 -11.34 20.68 12.46
CA ALA A 43 -12.07 20.83 11.20
C ALA A 43 -13.44 20.12 11.18
N GLY A 44 -13.86 19.50 12.28
CA GLY A 44 -15.18 18.84 12.41
C GLY A 44 -15.26 17.46 11.77
N LEU A 45 -14.12 16.79 11.52
CA LEU A 45 -14.07 15.54 10.75
C LEU A 45 -14.24 14.27 11.56
N GLU A 46 -14.50 14.37 12.86
CA GLU A 46 -14.66 13.21 13.74
C GLU A 46 -16.15 12.87 13.90
N PRO A 47 -16.71 11.97 13.07
CA PRO A 47 -18.10 11.57 13.21
C PRO A 47 -18.31 10.80 14.51
N ALA A 48 -19.54 10.85 15.04
CA ALA A 48 -19.90 10.20 16.31
C ALA A 48 -19.60 8.69 16.37
N VAL A 49 -19.56 8.01 15.22
CA VAL A 49 -19.21 6.58 15.12
C VAL A 49 -17.75 6.29 15.53
N LEU A 50 -16.86 7.30 15.49
CA LEU A 50 -15.47 7.19 15.94
C LEU A 50 -15.26 7.55 17.41
N ALA A 51 -16.30 8.01 18.10
CA ALA A 51 -16.17 8.42 19.50
C ALA A 51 -15.71 7.24 20.37
N SER A 52 -14.61 7.45 21.11
CA SER A 52 -13.94 6.41 21.93
C SER A 52 -13.45 5.18 21.17
N ALA A 53 -13.43 5.20 19.83
CA ALA A 53 -12.87 4.10 19.04
C ALA A 53 -11.33 4.11 19.10
N GLU A 54 -10.71 2.93 19.06
CA GLU A 54 -9.26 2.79 19.09
C GLU A 54 -8.62 3.36 17.83
N ALA A 55 -7.74 4.36 17.97
CA ALA A 55 -7.17 5.14 16.87
C ALA A 55 -6.29 4.31 15.92
N ALA A 56 -5.49 3.41 16.47
CA ALA A 56 -4.59 2.53 15.69
C ALA A 56 -5.31 1.33 15.08
N ALA A 57 -6.59 1.10 15.40
CA ALA A 57 -7.32 -0.01 14.81
C ALA A 57 -7.72 0.30 13.35
N PRO A 58 -7.89 -0.74 12.52
CA PRO A 58 -8.42 -0.62 11.17
C PRO A 58 -9.72 0.18 11.12
N ILE A 59 -9.84 1.09 10.15
CA ILE A 59 -11.09 1.79 9.88
C ILE A 59 -11.99 0.93 8.98
N THR A 60 -13.27 0.88 9.32
CA THR A 60 -14.27 0.18 8.50
C THR A 60 -14.79 1.03 7.35
N ARG A 61 -15.41 0.40 6.35
CA ARG A 61 -16.07 1.08 5.23
C ARG A 61 -17.14 2.07 5.68
N ALA A 62 -17.96 1.70 6.67
CA ALA A 62 -18.99 2.59 7.20
C ALA A 62 -18.39 3.77 7.99
N GLU A 63 -17.38 3.51 8.81
CA GLU A 63 -16.67 4.57 9.54
C GLU A 63 -16.04 5.57 8.58
N PHE A 64 -15.36 5.10 7.53
CA PHE A 64 -14.75 6.02 6.57
C PHE A 64 -15.78 6.72 5.67
N ALA A 65 -16.93 6.10 5.40
CA ALA A 65 -18.03 6.79 4.73
C ALA A 65 -18.55 7.98 5.55
N ALA A 66 -18.63 7.83 6.88
CA ALA A 66 -19.00 8.92 7.78
C ALA A 66 -17.93 10.03 7.81
N VAL A 67 -16.64 9.67 7.84
CA VAL A 67 -15.54 10.65 7.76
C VAL A 67 -15.57 11.40 6.42
N ALA A 68 -15.78 10.70 5.30
CA ALA A 68 -15.90 11.30 3.97
C ALA A 68 -17.10 12.26 3.88
N LEU A 69 -18.21 11.94 4.55
CA LEU A 69 -19.38 12.81 4.64
C LEU A 69 -19.07 14.09 5.43
N GLU A 70 -18.34 14.00 6.54
CA GLU A 70 -17.88 15.19 7.28
C GLU A 70 -16.88 16.02 6.45
N ALA A 71 -15.98 15.38 5.70
CA ALA A 71 -15.08 16.08 4.79
C ALA A 71 -15.85 16.82 3.67
N TYR A 72 -16.88 16.20 3.10
CA TYR A 72 -17.78 16.85 2.13
C TYR A 72 -18.44 18.10 2.72
N LYS A 73 -18.99 17.99 3.94
CA LYS A 73 -19.62 19.11 4.66
C LYS A 73 -18.61 20.23 4.91
N ALA A 74 -17.40 19.88 5.35
CA ALA A 74 -16.35 20.85 5.63
C ALA A 74 -15.89 21.60 4.36
N VAL A 75 -15.79 20.92 3.21
CA VAL A 75 -15.38 21.55 1.94
C VAL A 75 -16.51 22.38 1.31
N THR A 76 -17.76 21.95 1.41
CA THR A 76 -18.87 22.57 0.66
C THR A 76 -19.75 23.50 1.50
N GLY A 77 -19.71 23.38 2.83
CA GLY A 77 -20.66 24.00 3.75
C GLY A 77 -22.09 23.47 3.63
N GLN A 78 -22.31 22.40 2.85
CA GLN A 78 -23.63 21.79 2.68
C GLN A 78 -23.89 20.73 3.73
N GLU A 79 -25.11 20.67 4.26
CA GLU A 79 -25.58 19.65 5.21
C GLU A 79 -26.48 18.63 4.48
N PRO A 80 -25.97 17.42 4.18
CA PRO A 80 -26.74 16.39 3.49
C PRO A 80 -27.89 15.86 4.34
N ALA A 81 -29.02 15.53 3.70
CA ALA A 81 -30.15 14.92 4.39
C ALA A 81 -29.82 13.47 4.79
N LEU A 82 -30.20 13.09 6.01
CA LEU A 82 -29.97 11.76 6.60
C LEU A 82 -31.27 10.93 6.74
N ASP A 83 -32.36 11.34 6.10
CA ASP A 83 -33.69 10.72 6.23
C ASP A 83 -34.07 9.80 5.06
N ALA A 84 -33.14 9.59 4.12
CA ALA A 84 -33.34 8.67 3.01
C ALA A 84 -33.45 7.21 3.51
N PRO A 85 -34.33 6.38 2.90
CA PRO A 85 -34.40 4.96 3.22
C PRO A 85 -33.08 4.24 2.98
N ALA A 86 -32.78 3.25 3.82
CA ALA A 86 -31.59 2.42 3.68
C ALA A 86 -31.43 1.87 2.26
N ALA A 87 -30.24 2.09 1.68
CA ALA A 87 -29.96 1.72 0.30
C ALA A 87 -29.42 0.28 0.14
N PHE A 88 -28.95 -0.33 1.22
CA PHE A 88 -28.30 -1.65 1.21
C PHE A 88 -28.99 -2.62 2.17
N PRO A 89 -29.05 -3.92 1.84
CA PRO A 89 -29.70 -4.93 2.69
C PRO A 89 -28.92 -5.20 3.98
N ASP A 90 -27.61 -4.92 4.00
CA ASP A 90 -26.68 -5.19 5.10
C ASP A 90 -26.25 -3.91 5.85
N CYS A 91 -26.79 -2.74 5.50
CA CYS A 91 -26.43 -1.47 6.12
C CYS A 91 -27.62 -0.49 6.12
N ASP A 92 -28.08 -0.13 7.32
CA ASP A 92 -29.13 0.85 7.58
C ASP A 92 -28.59 2.19 8.10
N ASP A 93 -27.28 2.39 8.04
CA ASP A 93 -26.63 3.62 8.50
C ASP A 93 -27.04 4.82 7.59
N PRO A 94 -27.66 5.86 8.17
CA PRO A 94 -28.04 7.06 7.43
C PRO A 94 -26.86 7.78 6.78
N ALA A 95 -25.68 7.77 7.40
CA ALA A 95 -24.48 8.40 6.86
C ALA A 95 -24.01 7.68 5.59
N VAL A 96 -24.05 6.34 5.58
CA VAL A 96 -23.74 5.54 4.38
C VAL A 96 -24.75 5.82 3.27
N THR A 97 -26.03 5.92 3.61
CA THR A 97 -27.09 6.22 2.63
C THR A 97 -26.91 7.61 2.02
N ALA A 98 -26.59 8.62 2.84
CA ALA A 98 -26.30 9.97 2.36
C ALA A 98 -25.02 10.01 1.50
N ALA A 99 -23.95 9.35 1.94
CA ALA A 99 -22.70 9.23 1.19
C ALA A 99 -22.90 8.55 -0.17
N LEU A 100 -23.78 7.54 -0.26
CA LEU A 100 -24.16 6.92 -1.52
C LEU A 100 -24.92 7.90 -2.41
N GLY A 101 -25.89 8.63 -1.85
CA GLY A 101 -26.70 9.62 -2.58
C GLY A 101 -25.88 10.76 -3.18
N LEU A 102 -24.79 11.14 -2.52
CA LEU A 102 -23.80 12.12 -2.99
C LEU A 102 -22.74 11.51 -3.93
N GLY A 103 -22.66 10.18 -4.02
CA GLY A 103 -21.67 9.48 -4.83
C GLY A 103 -20.27 9.36 -4.20
N LEU A 104 -20.12 9.62 -2.89
CA LEU A 104 -18.86 9.48 -2.15
C LEU A 104 -18.44 8.00 -2.06
N VAL A 105 -19.43 7.10 -1.97
CA VAL A 105 -19.25 5.65 -1.86
C VAL A 105 -20.06 4.90 -2.91
N LYS A 106 -19.69 3.63 -3.11
CA LYS A 106 -20.42 2.67 -3.95
C LYS A 106 -20.63 1.36 -3.21
N GLY A 107 -21.71 0.66 -3.55
CA GLY A 107 -21.94 -0.72 -3.14
C GLY A 107 -21.02 -1.71 -3.85
N ARG A 108 -20.95 -2.92 -3.32
CA ARG A 108 -20.28 -4.06 -3.93
C ARG A 108 -21.14 -4.66 -5.05
N SER A 109 -20.52 -5.48 -5.89
CA SER A 109 -21.18 -6.12 -7.03
C SER A 109 -22.32 -7.07 -6.65
N ASP A 110 -22.32 -7.59 -5.42
CA ASP A 110 -23.37 -8.45 -4.86
C ASP A 110 -24.56 -7.67 -4.29
N GLY A 111 -24.56 -6.33 -4.40
CA GLY A 111 -25.61 -5.45 -3.90
C GLY A 111 -25.50 -5.11 -2.41
N THR A 112 -24.41 -5.50 -1.74
CA THR A 112 -24.14 -5.16 -0.33
C THR A 112 -23.24 -3.93 -0.19
N PHE A 113 -23.13 -3.37 1.01
CA PHE A 113 -22.13 -2.34 1.33
C PHE A 113 -20.89 -2.89 2.04
N ALA A 114 -21.07 -3.95 2.83
CA ALA A 114 -20.13 -4.51 3.79
C ALA A 114 -19.63 -3.48 4.82
N PRO A 115 -20.50 -2.92 5.68
CA PRO A 115 -20.18 -1.79 6.55
C PRO A 115 -19.03 -2.06 7.52
N GLY A 116 -18.91 -3.30 8.02
CA GLY A 116 -17.86 -3.71 8.95
C GLY A 116 -16.57 -4.21 8.29
N ALA A 117 -16.50 -4.27 6.95
CA ALA A 117 -15.26 -4.62 6.27
C ALA A 117 -14.27 -3.44 6.40
N THR A 118 -13.01 -3.74 6.68
CA THR A 118 -11.94 -2.75 6.70
C THR A 118 -11.60 -2.30 5.28
N ILE A 119 -11.08 -1.07 5.14
CA ILE A 119 -10.60 -0.58 3.85
C ILE A 119 -9.08 -0.56 3.79
N ASN A 120 -8.56 -0.76 2.58
CA ASN A 120 -7.16 -0.49 2.28
C ASN A 120 -6.94 0.96 1.84
N ARG A 121 -5.68 1.36 1.67
CA ARG A 121 -5.30 2.74 1.35
C ARG A 121 -5.73 3.18 -0.05
N GLN A 122 -5.74 2.29 -1.04
CA GLN A 122 -6.24 2.64 -2.37
C GLN A 122 -7.76 2.85 -2.41
N GLU A 123 -8.54 2.07 -1.64
CA GLU A 123 -9.98 2.30 -1.45
C GLU A 123 -10.24 3.63 -0.74
N LEU A 124 -9.44 3.97 0.26
CA LEU A 124 -9.48 5.26 0.95
C LEU A 124 -9.28 6.41 -0.05
N CYS A 125 -8.26 6.32 -0.93
CA CYS A 125 -8.01 7.32 -1.97
C CYS A 125 -9.20 7.46 -2.93
N VAL A 126 -9.80 6.34 -3.35
CA VAL A 126 -10.98 6.37 -4.22
C VAL A 126 -12.17 7.06 -3.55
N MET A 127 -12.41 6.80 -2.28
CA MET A 127 -13.48 7.47 -1.53
C MET A 127 -13.23 8.98 -1.40
N LEU A 128 -11.99 9.43 -1.12
CA LEU A 128 -11.66 10.85 -1.10
C LEU A 128 -11.75 11.51 -2.48
N ALA A 129 -11.29 10.84 -3.55
CA ALA A 129 -11.42 11.34 -4.90
C ALA A 129 -12.90 11.50 -5.31
N ASN A 130 -13.76 10.54 -4.96
CA ASN A 130 -15.20 10.69 -5.15
C ASN A 130 -15.77 11.87 -4.36
N THR A 131 -15.27 12.11 -3.14
CA THR A 131 -15.65 13.27 -2.33
C THR A 131 -15.26 14.59 -2.97
N ALA A 132 -14.05 14.70 -3.54
CA ALA A 132 -13.66 15.88 -4.31
C ALA A 132 -14.59 16.10 -5.51
N LYS A 133 -14.89 15.04 -6.28
CA LYS A 133 -15.81 15.11 -7.43
C LYS A 133 -17.20 15.58 -7.01
N ALA A 134 -17.75 15.03 -5.93
CA ALA A 134 -19.05 15.42 -5.39
C ALA A 134 -19.06 16.87 -4.90
N ALA A 135 -17.95 17.34 -4.32
CA ALA A 135 -17.77 18.71 -3.86
C ALA A 135 -17.48 19.72 -4.99
N GLY A 136 -17.41 19.27 -6.25
CA GLY A 136 -17.08 20.12 -7.40
C GLY A 136 -15.62 20.57 -7.44
N LYS A 137 -14.73 19.86 -6.76
CA LYS A 137 -13.29 20.11 -6.71
C LYS A 137 -12.57 19.21 -7.73
N PRO A 138 -11.41 19.62 -8.25
CA PRO A 138 -10.68 18.82 -9.22
C PRO A 138 -10.20 17.52 -8.56
N ALA A 139 -10.43 16.39 -9.24
CA ALA A 139 -10.14 15.05 -8.72
C ALA A 139 -9.42 14.17 -9.73
N GLU A 140 -8.92 14.79 -10.79
CA GLU A 140 -8.09 14.22 -11.84
C GLU A 140 -6.76 14.97 -11.80
N ALA A 141 -5.65 14.24 -11.68
CA ALA A 141 -4.33 14.83 -11.68
C ALA A 141 -3.34 13.97 -12.49
N ALA A 142 -2.33 14.61 -13.08
CA ALA A 142 -1.24 13.97 -13.80
C ALA A 142 -0.02 13.73 -12.90
N GLY A 143 -0.28 13.44 -11.61
CA GLY A 143 0.74 13.28 -10.59
C GLY A 143 1.75 12.19 -10.92
N ASP A 144 2.96 12.35 -10.40
CA ASP A 144 4.03 11.38 -10.54
C ASP A 144 4.11 10.48 -9.31
N LEU A 145 3.84 9.19 -9.51
CA LEU A 145 3.98 8.16 -8.48
C LEU A 145 5.38 7.52 -8.47
N SER A 146 6.30 7.93 -9.35
CA SER A 146 7.63 7.29 -9.51
C SER A 146 8.48 7.30 -8.23
N GLN A 147 8.21 8.23 -7.32
CA GLN A 147 8.87 8.30 -6.00
C GLN A 147 8.46 7.16 -5.05
N PHE A 148 7.34 6.47 -5.33
CA PHE A 148 6.87 5.34 -4.55
C PHE A 148 7.19 4.05 -5.30
N PRO A 149 8.13 3.22 -4.79
CA PRO A 149 8.48 1.97 -5.44
C PRO A 149 7.24 1.09 -5.66
N ASP A 150 6.33 1.01 -4.71
CA ASP A 150 5.13 0.16 -4.82
C ASP A 150 3.97 0.76 -5.65
N ALA A 151 4.15 1.90 -6.32
CA ALA A 151 3.12 2.52 -7.16
C ALA A 151 2.57 1.57 -8.24
N GLY A 152 3.40 0.67 -8.76
CA GLY A 152 2.98 -0.34 -9.75
C GLY A 152 2.04 -1.42 -9.20
N THR A 153 1.82 -1.45 -7.89
CA THR A 153 0.88 -2.38 -7.23
C THR A 153 -0.51 -1.78 -7.03
N VAL A 154 -0.68 -0.48 -7.31
CA VAL A 154 -2.00 0.17 -7.28
C VAL A 154 -2.88 -0.46 -8.34
N ASP A 155 -4.07 -0.92 -7.95
CA ASP A 155 -5.01 -1.47 -8.90
C ASP A 155 -5.44 -0.43 -9.92
N TRP A 156 -5.65 -0.86 -11.17
CA TRP A 156 -6.00 0.02 -12.29
C TRP A 156 -7.24 0.89 -12.03
N TRP A 157 -8.19 0.40 -11.22
CA TRP A 157 -9.41 1.13 -10.87
C TRP A 157 -9.18 2.22 -9.80
N ALA A 158 -8.09 2.12 -9.05
CA ALA A 158 -7.68 3.08 -8.04
C ALA A 158 -6.59 4.04 -8.52
N LEU A 159 -5.88 3.70 -9.61
CA LEU A 159 -4.70 4.42 -10.08
C LEU A 159 -4.93 5.93 -10.22
N GLU A 160 -6.03 6.34 -10.84
CA GLU A 160 -6.36 7.76 -11.00
C GLU A 160 -6.57 8.46 -9.65
N ALA A 161 -7.28 7.81 -8.74
CA ALA A 161 -7.56 8.37 -7.41
C ALA A 161 -6.30 8.46 -6.55
N VAL A 162 -5.48 7.40 -6.53
CA VAL A 162 -4.19 7.40 -5.81
C VAL A 162 -3.28 8.48 -6.37
N THR A 163 -3.16 8.56 -7.71
CA THR A 163 -2.37 9.60 -8.38
C THR A 163 -2.84 11.00 -7.99
N ALA A 164 -4.15 11.25 -8.03
CA ALA A 164 -4.70 12.54 -7.63
C ALA A 164 -4.43 12.86 -6.15
N MET A 165 -4.74 11.94 -5.24
CA MET A 165 -4.56 12.19 -3.80
C MET A 165 -3.09 12.38 -3.42
N THR A 166 -2.16 11.74 -4.14
CA THR A 166 -0.73 11.97 -3.99
C THR A 166 -0.31 13.33 -4.54
N ASP A 167 -0.78 13.72 -5.74
CA ASP A 167 -0.43 15.00 -6.37
C ASP A 167 -0.89 16.20 -5.52
N TYR A 168 -2.06 16.09 -4.90
CA TYR A 168 -2.57 17.08 -3.96
C TYR A 168 -1.87 17.07 -2.58
N GLY A 169 -0.87 16.19 -2.36
CA GLY A 169 -0.17 16.07 -1.08
C GLY A 169 -1.03 15.48 0.06
N ILE A 170 -2.22 15.00 -0.26
CA ILE A 170 -3.12 14.37 0.71
C ILE A 170 -2.48 13.05 1.16
N VAL A 171 -2.06 12.22 0.21
CA VAL A 171 -1.31 10.99 0.45
C VAL A 171 0.18 11.25 0.26
N SER A 172 0.91 11.30 1.37
CA SER A 172 2.36 11.49 1.40
C SER A 172 3.15 10.18 1.43
N GLY A 173 2.49 9.04 1.25
CA GLY A 173 3.06 7.71 1.51
C GLY A 173 3.28 7.40 2.99
N VAL A 174 3.76 6.19 3.24
CA VAL A 174 4.21 5.67 4.53
C VAL A 174 5.68 5.30 4.42
N SER A 175 6.48 5.73 5.39
CA SER A 175 7.87 5.29 5.49
C SER A 175 7.88 3.89 6.10
N ASN A 176 8.16 2.89 5.28
CA ASN A 176 8.33 1.51 5.71
C ASN A 176 9.80 1.16 5.51
N TYR A 177 10.49 0.86 6.62
CA TYR A 177 11.89 0.41 6.59
C TYR A 177 12.84 1.35 5.80
N GLY A 178 12.60 2.67 5.88
CA GLY A 178 13.43 3.69 5.22
C GLY A 178 13.06 4.03 3.78
N ALA A 179 12.10 3.31 3.17
CA ALA A 179 11.56 3.64 1.85
C ALA A 179 10.15 4.25 1.95
N LEU A 180 9.84 5.20 1.06
CA LEU A 180 8.53 5.83 0.98
C LEU A 180 7.61 5.01 0.07
N SER A 181 6.48 4.53 0.58
CA SER A 181 5.55 3.66 -0.15
C SER A 181 4.12 4.21 -0.13
N ILE A 182 3.32 3.94 -1.17
CA ILE A 182 1.87 4.19 -1.14
C ILE A 182 1.19 3.23 -0.16
N ASP A 183 1.65 1.98 -0.12
CA ASP A 183 1.06 0.80 0.50
C ASP A 183 -0.40 0.57 0.10
N PRO A 184 -0.72 0.32 -1.18
CA PRO A 184 -2.10 0.35 -1.68
C PRO A 184 -3.03 -0.63 -0.96
N PHE A 185 -2.52 -1.83 -0.62
CA PHE A 185 -3.26 -2.89 0.06
C PHE A 185 -3.15 -2.84 1.58
N GLY A 186 -2.27 -2.00 2.13
CA GLY A 186 -2.16 -1.75 3.56
C GLY A 186 -3.50 -1.33 4.15
N THR A 187 -3.86 -1.92 5.28
CA THR A 187 -5.10 -1.56 5.98
C THR A 187 -4.98 -0.16 6.56
N ALA A 188 -5.93 0.71 6.25
CA ALA A 188 -5.94 2.06 6.81
C ALA A 188 -6.41 2.04 8.27
N THR A 189 -5.68 2.71 9.15
CA THR A 189 -6.12 2.92 10.55
C THR A 189 -7.03 4.14 10.67
N ARG A 190 -7.82 4.23 11.74
CA ARG A 190 -8.70 5.39 12.00
C ARG A 190 -7.92 6.69 12.12
N GLN A 191 -6.77 6.69 12.79
CA GLN A 191 -5.92 7.88 12.89
C GLN A 191 -5.35 8.32 11.53
N GLN A 192 -4.93 7.38 10.68
CA GLN A 192 -4.49 7.72 9.32
C GLN A 192 -5.66 8.28 8.50
N ALA A 193 -6.84 7.69 8.59
CA ALA A 193 -8.03 8.17 7.87
C ALA A 193 -8.43 9.59 8.29
N MET A 194 -8.38 9.91 9.59
CA MET A 194 -8.60 11.25 10.10
C MET A 194 -7.57 12.25 9.56
N ILE A 195 -6.28 11.91 9.60
CA ILE A 195 -5.19 12.78 9.13
C ILE A 195 -5.33 13.06 7.62
N LEU A 196 -5.53 12.03 6.81
CA LEU A 196 -5.69 12.18 5.36
C LEU A 196 -6.92 13.01 5.01
N SER A 197 -8.02 12.83 5.75
CA SER A 197 -9.23 13.64 5.56
C SER A 197 -9.04 15.09 6.01
N GLY A 198 -8.24 15.33 7.05
CA GLY A 198 -7.82 16.68 7.45
C GLY A 198 -7.08 17.40 6.33
N ARG A 199 -6.07 16.74 5.74
CA ARG A 199 -5.31 17.27 4.60
C ARG A 199 -6.21 17.52 3.38
N PHE A 200 -7.14 16.62 3.11
CA PHE A 200 -8.15 16.80 2.05
C PHE A 200 -8.95 18.09 2.25
N VAL A 201 -9.42 18.34 3.47
CA VAL A 201 -10.18 19.56 3.79
C VAL A 201 -9.29 20.79 3.72
N GLU A 202 -8.07 20.75 4.24
CA GLU A 202 -7.11 21.85 4.13
C GLU A 202 -6.83 22.23 2.67
N THR A 203 -6.73 21.22 1.80
CA THR A 203 -6.50 21.38 0.35
C THR A 203 -7.70 22.00 -0.34
N PHE A 204 -8.93 21.55 -0.03
CA PHE A 204 -10.11 21.86 -0.83
C PHE A 204 -11.09 22.85 -0.22
N ALA A 205 -11.02 23.14 1.08
CA ALA A 205 -11.87 24.13 1.76
C ALA A 205 -11.36 25.57 1.56
N GLN A 206 -10.14 25.76 1.05
CA GLN A 206 -9.64 27.09 0.70
C GLN A 206 -10.12 27.46 -0.72
N ASP A 207 -10.99 28.46 -0.82
CA ASP A 207 -11.35 29.09 -2.11
C ASP A 207 -10.27 30.11 -2.54
N ASP A 208 -8.99 29.69 -2.63
CA ASP A 208 -7.91 30.55 -3.10
C ASP A 208 -7.20 29.98 -4.36
N PRO A 209 -7.37 30.59 -5.54
CA PRO A 209 -6.69 30.18 -6.77
C PRO A 209 -5.16 30.38 -6.78
N GLU A 210 -4.54 30.89 -5.71
CA GLU A 210 -3.08 31.07 -5.59
C GLU A 210 -2.41 30.31 -4.42
N ALA A 211 -3.08 29.36 -3.75
CA ALA A 211 -2.46 28.59 -2.66
C ALA A 211 -1.24 27.79 -3.17
N ALA A 212 -0.04 28.19 -2.72
CA ALA A 212 1.21 27.53 -3.08
C ALA A 212 1.23 26.07 -2.60
N PRO A 213 1.81 25.14 -3.38
CA PRO A 213 1.90 23.74 -3.00
C PRO A 213 2.63 23.58 -1.65
N TRP A 214 2.13 22.67 -0.84
CA TRP A 214 2.77 22.25 0.41
C TRP A 214 4.21 21.84 0.14
N VAL A 215 5.16 22.44 0.87
CA VAL A 215 6.58 22.09 0.85
C VAL A 215 6.80 21.09 1.98
N PRO A 216 7.31 19.88 1.72
CA PRO A 216 7.68 18.94 2.76
C PRO A 216 8.70 19.54 3.73
N ASP A 217 8.63 19.18 5.02
CA ASP A 217 9.69 19.51 5.97
C ASP A 217 11.04 18.95 5.45
N ASP A 218 11.98 19.85 5.22
CA ASP A 218 13.34 19.56 4.77
C ASP A 218 14.12 18.77 5.85
N PRO A 219 14.59 17.55 5.57
CA PRO A 219 15.41 16.78 6.52
C PRO A 219 16.83 17.35 6.69
N GLU A 220 17.25 18.35 5.91
CA GLU A 220 18.62 18.90 5.91
C GLU A 220 18.83 20.18 6.73
N ALA A 221 17.94 20.48 7.69
CA ALA A 221 18.17 21.54 8.67
C ALA A 221 19.27 21.19 9.72
N GLN A 222 20.44 20.70 9.29
CA GLN A 222 21.70 20.70 10.06
C GLN A 222 22.93 20.90 9.15
N GLY A 223 23.23 22.17 8.85
CA GLY A 223 24.60 22.70 8.71
C GLY A 223 25.42 22.31 7.48
N GLU A 224 25.54 23.23 6.53
CA GLU A 224 26.50 23.16 5.41
C GLU A 224 27.99 23.13 5.86
N PRO A 225 28.85 22.49 5.05
CA PRO A 225 30.06 23.15 4.54
C PRO A 225 30.30 22.94 3.02
N PRO A 226 31.25 23.67 2.40
CA PRO A 226 30.96 24.48 1.21
C PRO A 226 31.32 23.85 -0.15
N GLU A 227 30.80 24.53 -1.19
CA GLU A 227 30.95 24.36 -2.63
C GLU A 227 32.36 24.02 -3.17
N SER A 228 32.39 23.27 -4.28
CA SER A 228 33.32 23.54 -5.38
C SER A 228 32.71 23.18 -6.74
N GLY A 229 32.67 24.14 -7.65
CA GLY A 229 31.90 24.12 -8.90
C GLY A 229 32.45 23.28 -10.05
N GLY A 230 31.71 23.31 -11.16
CA GLY A 230 32.15 22.72 -12.45
C GLY A 230 31.00 22.58 -13.45
N ALA A 231 30.98 23.47 -14.44
CA ALA A 231 29.89 23.67 -15.40
C ALA A 231 29.93 22.72 -16.64
N GLY A 232 28.77 22.54 -17.28
CA GLY A 232 28.68 22.70 -18.74
C GLY A 232 28.09 21.57 -19.61
N THR A 233 26.99 21.92 -20.28
CA THR A 233 26.60 21.63 -21.68
C THR A 233 25.68 20.45 -22.03
N THR A 234 24.52 20.79 -22.60
CA THR A 234 23.71 20.05 -23.60
C THR A 234 24.13 20.50 -25.02
N PRO A 235 23.83 19.81 -26.15
CA PRO A 235 22.57 19.11 -26.46
C PRO A 235 22.61 17.77 -27.26
N GLU A 236 21.46 17.09 -27.20
CA GLU A 236 20.95 15.96 -28.02
C GLU A 236 20.90 16.25 -29.55
N PRO A 237 20.65 15.29 -30.50
CA PRO A 237 19.67 14.18 -30.39
C PRO A 237 19.98 12.84 -31.11
N GLY A 238 19.28 11.78 -30.72
CA GLY A 238 19.20 10.53 -31.49
C GLY A 238 18.33 9.45 -30.83
N ILE A 239 17.02 9.49 -31.08
CA ILE A 239 16.05 8.48 -30.65
C ILE A 239 16.21 7.18 -31.47
N PRO A 240 16.18 6.01 -30.82
CA PRO A 240 15.25 4.97 -31.22
C PRO A 240 14.37 4.51 -30.05
N VAL A 241 13.08 4.31 -30.36
CA VAL A 241 11.99 3.99 -29.45
C VAL A 241 11.83 2.47 -29.28
N LYS A 242 11.43 2.08 -28.05
CA LYS A 242 10.77 0.85 -27.56
C LYS A 242 11.65 -0.34 -27.15
N ASP A 243 11.78 -0.51 -25.83
CA ASP A 243 10.98 -1.52 -25.11
C ASP A 243 10.51 -0.93 -23.76
N ASN A 244 9.19 -0.85 -23.54
CA ASN A 244 8.60 -0.48 -22.26
C ASN A 244 8.60 -1.72 -21.33
N ALA A 245 9.78 -2.20 -20.96
CA ALA A 245 9.91 -3.05 -19.79
C ALA A 245 9.99 -2.12 -18.58
N VAL A 246 9.00 -2.22 -17.70
CA VAL A 246 8.96 -1.51 -16.43
C VAL A 246 10.04 -2.10 -15.53
N THR A 247 11.29 -1.68 -15.72
CA THR A 247 12.45 -2.08 -14.91
C THR A 247 12.79 -0.94 -13.96
N GLY A 248 12.32 -1.01 -12.71
CA GLY A 248 12.68 -0.02 -11.67
C GLY A 248 11.69 0.20 -10.52
N ILE A 249 10.69 -0.67 -10.32
CA ILE A 249 9.60 -0.48 -9.33
C ILE A 249 9.86 -1.18 -7.98
N PHE A 250 10.88 -2.02 -7.88
CA PHE A 250 11.27 -2.68 -6.61
C PHE A 250 12.75 -2.43 -6.32
N PRO A 251 13.22 -2.51 -5.06
CA PRO A 251 14.65 -2.57 -4.78
C PRO A 251 15.30 -3.61 -5.69
N ILE A 252 16.08 -3.15 -6.65
CA ILE A 252 16.70 -4.01 -7.67
C ILE A 252 18.19 -4.14 -7.44
N THR A 253 18.81 -3.12 -6.83
CA THR A 253 20.20 -3.22 -6.42
C THR A 253 20.30 -4.03 -5.14
N GLU A 254 21.43 -4.68 -4.97
CA GLU A 254 21.68 -5.49 -3.79
C GLU A 254 21.67 -4.65 -2.51
N GLU A 255 22.19 -3.44 -2.57
CA GLU A 255 22.22 -2.50 -1.45
C GLU A 255 20.81 -2.08 -1.02
N GLU A 256 19.93 -1.73 -1.96
CA GLU A 256 18.54 -1.38 -1.64
C GLU A 256 17.79 -2.59 -1.02
N LYS A 257 18.06 -3.80 -1.53
CA LYS A 257 17.49 -5.03 -0.96
C LYS A 257 18.01 -5.29 0.46
N GLN A 258 19.29 -5.05 0.71
CA GLN A 258 19.90 -5.18 2.04
C GLN A 258 19.34 -4.15 3.02
N LEU A 259 19.21 -2.89 2.61
CA LEU A 259 18.60 -1.84 3.43
C LEU A 259 17.14 -2.16 3.78
N LEU A 260 16.35 -2.66 2.82
CA LEU A 260 14.97 -3.07 3.07
C LEU A 260 14.86 -4.20 4.10
N VAL A 261 15.72 -5.23 3.97
CA VAL A 261 15.63 -6.45 4.77
C VAL A 261 16.33 -6.28 6.11
N PHE A 262 17.54 -5.75 6.14
CA PHE A 262 18.37 -5.72 7.33
C PHE A 262 18.39 -4.35 8.03
N GLY A 263 17.90 -3.29 7.40
CA GLY A 263 17.96 -1.92 7.91
C GLY A 263 19.36 -1.27 7.80
N GLU A 264 20.35 -2.02 7.32
CA GLU A 264 21.72 -1.59 7.05
C GLU A 264 22.32 -2.43 5.92
N VAL A 265 23.44 -1.98 5.35
CA VAL A 265 24.13 -2.68 4.26
C VAL A 265 24.95 -3.85 4.84
N VAL A 266 24.26 -4.94 5.15
CA VAL A 266 24.84 -6.21 5.63
C VAL A 266 24.30 -7.38 4.81
N GLU A 267 25.05 -8.49 4.78
CA GLU A 267 24.67 -9.64 3.96
C GLU A 267 23.70 -10.61 4.66
N TYR A 268 23.68 -10.66 6.00
CA TYR A 268 22.89 -11.64 6.75
C TYR A 268 22.72 -11.32 8.25
N PHE A 269 21.62 -11.82 8.83
CA PHE A 269 21.45 -11.91 10.29
C PHE A 269 22.50 -12.83 10.92
N GLN A 270 23.09 -12.37 12.04
CA GLN A 270 24.15 -13.09 12.74
C GLN A 270 23.59 -14.20 13.61
N THR A 271 22.41 -13.99 14.21
CA THR A 271 21.79 -14.94 15.13
C THR A 271 20.37 -15.33 14.73
N GLU A 272 19.93 -16.50 15.19
CA GLU A 272 18.55 -16.97 15.00
C GLU A 272 17.55 -16.01 15.64
N ALA A 273 17.89 -15.47 16.82
CA ALA A 273 17.04 -14.53 17.55
C ALA A 273 16.82 -13.21 16.78
N GLU A 274 17.86 -12.67 16.14
CA GLU A 274 17.75 -11.50 15.26
C GLU A 274 16.82 -11.79 14.09
N ALA A 275 17.03 -12.91 13.41
CA ALA A 275 16.23 -13.29 12.26
C ALA A 275 14.76 -13.50 12.68
N GLU A 276 14.50 -14.25 13.75
CA GLU A 276 13.14 -14.49 14.26
C GLU A 276 12.41 -13.21 14.63
N ALA A 277 13.09 -12.24 15.22
CA ALA A 277 12.52 -10.94 15.58
C ALA A 277 12.11 -10.10 14.36
N ALA A 278 12.74 -10.33 13.20
CA ALA A 278 12.44 -9.65 11.96
C ALA A 278 11.34 -10.33 11.12
N MET A 279 10.84 -11.50 11.55
CA MET A 279 9.83 -12.25 10.81
C MET A 279 8.40 -11.81 11.14
N ALA A 280 7.51 -11.91 10.15
CA ALA A 280 6.07 -11.83 10.31
C ALA A 280 5.40 -13.08 9.70
N GLU A 281 4.28 -13.51 10.28
CA GLU A 281 3.38 -14.47 9.62
C GLU A 281 2.35 -13.68 8.80
N ILE A 282 2.30 -13.96 7.50
CA ILE A 282 1.30 -13.43 6.58
C ILE A 282 0.32 -14.53 6.17
N GLU A 283 -0.91 -14.12 5.84
CA GLU A 283 -1.88 -14.98 5.18
C GLU A 283 -2.05 -14.52 3.73
N VAL A 284 -1.99 -15.48 2.80
CA VAL A 284 -2.02 -15.23 1.35
C VAL A 284 -3.11 -16.06 0.66
N PRO A 285 -3.76 -15.54 -0.38
CA PRO A 285 -4.75 -16.29 -1.15
C PRO A 285 -4.06 -17.31 -2.06
N VAL A 286 -4.65 -18.51 -2.18
CA VAL A 286 -4.11 -19.59 -3.00
C VAL A 286 -5.23 -20.40 -3.65
N TRP A 287 -4.94 -21.03 -4.79
CA TRP A 287 -5.78 -22.07 -5.34
C TRP A 287 -5.36 -23.43 -4.77
N ARG A 288 -6.34 -24.24 -4.35
CA ARG A 288 -6.15 -25.63 -3.92
C ARG A 288 -6.77 -26.54 -4.96
N LEU A 289 -6.07 -27.59 -5.36
CA LEU A 289 -6.61 -28.61 -6.25
C LEU A 289 -7.20 -29.74 -5.40
N LEU A 290 -8.50 -30.00 -5.57
CA LEU A 290 -9.22 -31.08 -4.91
C LEU A 290 -8.94 -32.41 -5.62
N GLU A 291 -9.19 -33.53 -4.93
CA GLU A 291 -9.09 -34.87 -5.53
C GLU A 291 -9.98 -35.05 -6.77
N SER A 292 -11.06 -34.26 -6.90
CA SER A 292 -11.93 -34.22 -8.07
C SER A 292 -11.28 -33.58 -9.31
N GLY A 293 -10.12 -32.94 -9.17
CA GLY A 293 -9.50 -32.10 -10.19
C GLY A 293 -10.06 -30.67 -10.22
N GLU A 294 -11.02 -30.34 -9.37
CA GLU A 294 -11.56 -28.98 -9.25
C GLU A 294 -10.59 -28.08 -8.45
N LYS A 295 -10.43 -26.84 -8.89
CA LYS A 295 -9.67 -25.81 -8.18
C LYS A 295 -10.60 -25.03 -7.27
N LYS A 296 -10.19 -24.84 -6.02
CA LYS A 296 -10.95 -24.12 -5.00
C LYS A 296 -10.10 -23.04 -4.35
N ALA A 297 -10.67 -21.87 -4.17
CA ALA A 297 -10.05 -20.80 -3.41
C ALA A 297 -9.79 -21.22 -1.96
N GLY A 298 -8.64 -20.83 -1.43
CA GLY A 298 -8.27 -21.00 -0.03
C GLY A 298 -7.20 -19.99 0.37
N THR A 299 -6.66 -20.17 1.56
CA THR A 299 -5.53 -19.37 2.05
C THR A 299 -4.37 -20.26 2.47
N ALA A 300 -3.18 -19.66 2.55
CA ALA A 300 -1.99 -20.28 3.09
C ALA A 300 -1.30 -19.29 4.04
N LYS A 301 -0.67 -19.81 5.08
CA LYS A 301 0.15 -19.03 6.00
C LYS A 301 1.62 -19.17 5.62
N LEU A 302 2.33 -18.05 5.67
CA LEU A 302 3.75 -18.00 5.34
C LEU A 302 4.46 -17.14 6.37
N LYS A 303 5.50 -17.69 6.99
CA LYS A 303 6.42 -16.89 7.82
C LYS A 303 7.51 -16.35 6.91
N VAL A 304 7.67 -15.03 6.84
CA VAL A 304 8.64 -14.32 5.97
C VAL A 304 9.24 -13.15 6.71
N HIS A 305 10.24 -12.52 6.11
CA HIS A 305 10.72 -11.23 6.59
C HIS A 305 9.57 -10.21 6.59
N ALA A 306 9.39 -9.47 7.68
CA ALA A 306 8.25 -8.56 7.85
C ALA A 306 8.18 -7.50 6.73
N ALA A 307 9.33 -6.97 6.30
CA ALA A 307 9.42 -6.01 5.19
C ALA A 307 8.94 -6.57 3.84
N LEU A 308 9.00 -7.89 3.63
CA LEU A 308 8.53 -8.55 2.41
C LEU A 308 7.10 -9.05 2.53
N GLY A 309 6.48 -8.95 3.70
CA GLY A 309 5.11 -9.40 3.94
C GLY A 309 4.12 -8.83 2.93
N PRO A 310 4.00 -7.49 2.80
CA PRO A 310 3.09 -6.85 1.84
C PRO A 310 3.43 -7.20 0.38
N VAL A 311 4.72 -7.26 0.03
CA VAL A 311 5.18 -7.62 -1.32
C VAL A 311 4.71 -9.03 -1.68
N LEU A 312 4.91 -10.00 -0.79
CA LEU A 312 4.48 -11.37 -1.00
C LEU A 312 2.95 -11.49 -1.01
N GLN A 313 2.22 -10.75 -0.16
CA GLN A 313 0.76 -10.69 -0.26
C GLN A 313 0.29 -10.23 -1.65
N ALA A 314 0.95 -9.22 -2.25
CA ALA A 314 0.66 -8.77 -3.60
C ALA A 314 1.02 -9.82 -4.66
N VAL A 315 2.19 -10.47 -4.57
CA VAL A 315 2.59 -11.57 -5.46
C VAL A 315 1.54 -12.67 -5.45
N PHE A 316 1.13 -13.15 -4.28
CA PHE A 316 0.15 -14.23 -4.17
C PHE A 316 -1.25 -13.80 -4.61
N GLN A 317 -1.62 -12.54 -4.39
CA GLN A 317 -2.88 -12.00 -4.90
C GLN A 317 -2.90 -11.95 -6.43
N GLU A 318 -1.79 -11.61 -7.08
CA GLU A 318 -1.63 -11.63 -8.53
C GLU A 318 -1.70 -13.05 -9.09
N ILE A 319 -0.99 -14.01 -8.46
CA ILE A 319 -1.08 -15.44 -8.81
C ILE A 319 -2.51 -15.96 -8.66
N PHE A 320 -3.20 -15.56 -7.58
CA PHE A 320 -4.57 -15.98 -7.32
C PHE A 320 -5.57 -15.42 -8.35
N ASN A 321 -5.35 -14.19 -8.82
CA ASN A 321 -6.18 -13.56 -9.84
C ASN A 321 -5.83 -13.98 -11.27
N GLY A 322 -4.69 -14.65 -11.46
CA GLY A 322 -4.21 -15.14 -12.75
C GLY A 322 -5.13 -16.19 -13.40
N GLU A 323 -5.07 -16.25 -14.73
CA GLU A 323 -5.90 -17.16 -15.53
C GLU A 323 -5.55 -18.63 -15.28
N GLU A 324 -4.29 -18.92 -14.94
CA GLU A 324 -3.84 -20.29 -14.68
C GLU A 324 -4.45 -20.85 -13.41
N GLN A 325 -4.88 -20.00 -12.46
CA GLN A 325 -5.35 -20.41 -11.14
C GLN A 325 -4.40 -21.47 -10.54
N PHE A 326 -3.11 -21.16 -10.52
CA PHE A 326 -2.06 -22.16 -10.26
C PHE A 326 -2.24 -22.77 -8.87
N PRO A 327 -2.40 -24.11 -8.75
CA PRO A 327 -2.67 -24.73 -7.47
C PRO A 327 -1.40 -24.81 -6.62
N ILE A 328 -1.52 -24.42 -5.36
CA ILE A 328 -0.45 -24.50 -4.36
C ILE A 328 -0.84 -25.59 -3.37
N LYS A 329 -0.09 -26.69 -3.37
CA LYS A 329 -0.20 -27.81 -2.43
C LYS A 329 0.51 -27.49 -1.13
N ASN A 330 1.75 -27.02 -1.23
CA ASN A 330 2.59 -26.73 -0.09
C ASN A 330 3.45 -25.49 -0.35
N ILE A 331 3.75 -24.77 0.73
CA ILE A 331 4.45 -23.47 0.70
C ILE A 331 5.42 -23.39 1.87
N GLY A 332 6.65 -22.96 1.59
CA GLY A 332 7.72 -22.79 2.56
C GLY A 332 8.27 -21.38 2.53
N GLY A 333 8.62 -20.83 3.69
CA GLY A 333 9.20 -19.49 3.82
C GLY A 333 10.43 -19.52 4.73
N TYR A 334 10.40 -18.70 5.79
CA TYR A 334 11.44 -18.66 6.81
C TYR A 334 11.71 -20.03 7.42
N ALA A 335 12.99 -20.42 7.39
CA ALA A 335 13.51 -21.55 8.12
C ALA A 335 14.97 -21.25 8.49
N TRP A 336 15.29 -21.23 9.78
CA TRP A 336 16.67 -21.05 10.22
C TRP A 336 17.54 -22.23 9.77
N ARG A 337 18.71 -21.95 9.19
CA ARG A 337 19.65 -22.94 8.66
C ARG A 337 21.09 -22.54 8.95
N SER A 338 21.98 -23.53 9.03
CA SER A 338 23.42 -23.33 9.29
C SER A 338 24.15 -22.61 8.16
N SER A 339 23.66 -22.72 6.92
CA SER A 339 24.21 -21.98 5.78
C SER A 339 23.91 -20.49 5.93
N GLU A 340 24.95 -19.66 5.99
CA GLU A 340 24.84 -18.21 6.05
C GLU A 340 24.25 -17.61 4.80
N ARG A 341 24.34 -18.29 3.64
CA ARG A 341 23.86 -17.80 2.34
C ARG A 341 22.42 -18.22 2.01
N SER A 342 21.77 -19.00 2.86
CA SER A 342 20.43 -19.51 2.57
C SER A 342 19.38 -18.44 2.79
N GLU A 343 18.75 -17.92 1.74
CA GLU A 343 17.70 -16.89 1.84
C GLU A 343 16.48 -17.30 2.70
N HIS A 344 16.20 -18.60 2.83
CA HIS A 344 15.20 -19.08 3.81
C HIS A 344 15.50 -18.66 5.25
N ARG A 345 16.78 -18.54 5.63
CA ARG A 345 17.15 -18.12 6.99
C ARG A 345 16.91 -16.62 7.22
N TRP A 346 16.76 -15.84 6.14
CA TRP A 346 16.46 -14.41 6.20
C TRP A 346 14.97 -14.14 5.98
N GLY A 347 14.17 -15.17 5.72
CA GLY A 347 12.75 -15.02 5.37
C GLY A 347 12.54 -14.34 4.02
N THR A 348 13.54 -14.39 3.13
CA THR A 348 13.54 -13.73 1.81
C THR A 348 13.42 -14.72 0.64
N ALA A 349 13.15 -15.99 0.94
CA ALA A 349 12.87 -17.02 -0.05
C ALA A 349 11.53 -17.70 0.21
N VAL A 350 10.93 -18.17 -0.89
CA VAL A 350 9.68 -18.92 -0.90
C VAL A 350 9.84 -20.18 -1.75
N ASP A 351 9.49 -21.32 -1.17
CA ASP A 351 9.39 -22.60 -1.90
C ASP A 351 7.92 -22.94 -2.15
N LEU A 352 7.62 -23.39 -3.37
CA LEU A 352 6.28 -23.80 -3.78
C LEU A 352 6.26 -25.22 -4.34
N ASN A 353 5.34 -26.04 -3.83
CA ASN A 353 5.09 -27.39 -4.34
C ASN A 353 6.37 -28.24 -4.39
N TRP A 354 7.18 -28.26 -3.31
CA TRP A 354 8.52 -28.87 -3.28
C TRP A 354 8.55 -30.39 -3.53
N GLU A 355 7.40 -31.06 -3.45
CA GLU A 355 7.28 -32.49 -3.79
C GLU A 355 7.09 -32.71 -5.30
N GLU A 356 6.63 -31.67 -6.01
CA GLU A 356 6.17 -31.70 -7.40
C GLU A 356 7.12 -30.93 -8.34
N ASN A 357 8.06 -30.18 -7.76
CA ASN A 357 9.10 -29.46 -8.47
C ASN A 357 10.46 -29.86 -7.88
N PHE A 358 11.37 -30.28 -8.75
CA PHE A 358 12.66 -30.78 -8.32
C PHE A 358 13.76 -29.70 -8.32
N GLU A 359 14.74 -29.97 -7.48
CA GLU A 359 16.03 -29.32 -7.40
C GLU A 359 17.04 -30.23 -8.09
N ALA A 360 17.95 -29.67 -8.89
CA ALA A 360 19.00 -30.42 -9.57
C ALA A 360 20.29 -29.61 -9.72
N GLU A 361 21.42 -30.30 -9.60
CA GLU A 361 22.71 -29.77 -10.04
C GLU A 361 22.83 -29.91 -11.56
N ILE A 362 23.57 -28.99 -12.19
CA ILE A 362 23.85 -29.04 -13.63
C ILE A 362 25.22 -29.70 -13.81
N GLY A 363 25.23 -30.88 -14.41
CA GLY A 363 26.43 -31.63 -14.77
C GLY A 363 27.26 -30.93 -15.86
N GLU A 364 28.49 -31.41 -16.08
CA GLU A 364 29.43 -30.83 -17.05
C GLU A 364 28.88 -30.79 -18.49
N ASP A 365 27.98 -31.70 -18.83
CA ASP A 365 27.32 -31.81 -20.14
C ASP A 365 25.93 -31.17 -20.19
N GLY A 366 25.50 -30.53 -19.10
CA GLY A 366 24.17 -29.93 -18.94
C GLY A 366 23.08 -30.90 -18.46
N GLU A 367 23.42 -32.16 -18.13
CA GLU A 367 22.46 -33.08 -17.50
C GLU A 367 22.00 -32.52 -16.13
N LEU A 368 20.70 -32.63 -15.86
CA LEU A 368 20.14 -32.27 -14.56
C LEU A 368 20.19 -33.46 -13.61
N ILE A 369 21.02 -33.36 -12.58
CA ILE A 369 21.19 -34.38 -11.54
C ILE A 369 20.33 -33.99 -10.34
N ALA A 370 19.20 -34.68 -10.15
CA ALA A 370 18.26 -34.36 -9.09
C ALA A 370 18.88 -34.45 -7.69
N THR A 371 18.69 -33.41 -6.88
CA THR A 371 19.10 -33.31 -5.48
C THR A 371 17.91 -33.36 -4.52
N THR A 372 16.75 -32.80 -4.92
CA THR A 372 15.48 -32.82 -4.17
C THR A 372 14.31 -32.91 -5.15
N GLY A 373 13.18 -33.52 -4.77
CA GLY A 373 12.05 -33.73 -5.70
C GLY A 373 12.35 -34.77 -6.79
N ASN A 374 11.37 -35.04 -7.66
CA ASN A 374 11.46 -36.15 -8.63
C ASN A 374 11.48 -35.71 -10.10
N TYR A 375 10.86 -34.59 -10.46
CA TYR A 375 10.75 -34.11 -11.84
C TYR A 375 10.30 -32.64 -11.93
N TRP A 376 10.34 -32.09 -13.15
CA TRP A 376 9.66 -30.85 -13.55
C TRP A 376 8.90 -31.15 -14.84
N LYS A 377 7.56 -31.07 -14.78
CA LYS A 377 6.66 -31.43 -15.88
C LYS A 377 5.50 -30.43 -16.05
N PRO A 378 5.78 -29.15 -16.32
CA PRO A 378 4.71 -28.20 -16.62
C PRO A 378 3.78 -28.70 -17.72
N GLY A 379 2.47 -28.53 -17.52
CA GLY A 379 1.42 -28.99 -18.44
C GLY A 379 0.99 -30.46 -18.30
N GLU A 380 1.80 -31.31 -17.65
CA GLU A 380 1.39 -32.67 -17.28
C GLU A 380 1.05 -32.77 -15.79
N ASP A 381 1.91 -32.22 -14.93
CA ASP A 381 1.65 -32.11 -13.50
C ASP A 381 1.07 -30.72 -13.19
N PRO A 382 -0.17 -30.64 -12.66
CA PRO A 382 -0.81 -29.36 -12.36
C PRO A 382 -0.10 -28.53 -11.29
N TYR A 383 0.80 -29.13 -10.50
CA TYR A 383 1.59 -28.44 -9.48
C TYR A 383 3.00 -28.06 -9.95
N SER A 384 3.39 -28.46 -11.16
CA SER A 384 4.71 -28.14 -11.70
C SER A 384 4.71 -26.75 -12.33
N ILE A 385 5.62 -25.90 -11.87
CA ILE A 385 5.63 -24.46 -12.17
C ILE A 385 6.11 -24.23 -13.61
N PRO A 386 5.29 -23.65 -14.52
CA PRO A 386 5.75 -23.30 -15.86
C PRO A 386 6.73 -22.13 -15.80
N GLU A 387 7.80 -22.18 -16.61
CA GLU A 387 8.81 -21.13 -16.69
C GLU A 387 8.23 -19.77 -17.10
N ASP A 388 7.21 -19.77 -17.94
CA ASP A 388 6.50 -18.59 -18.41
C ASP A 388 5.17 -18.37 -17.69
N GLY A 389 4.84 -19.14 -16.65
CA GLY A 389 3.53 -19.16 -16.00
C GLY A 389 3.27 -17.99 -15.03
N ASP A 390 2.02 -17.89 -14.55
CA ASP A 390 1.54 -16.85 -13.64
C ASP A 390 2.42 -16.70 -12.40
N VAL A 391 2.88 -17.82 -11.84
CA VAL A 391 3.77 -17.84 -10.66
C VAL A 391 5.09 -17.16 -10.97
N VAL A 392 5.80 -17.59 -12.01
CA VAL A 392 7.13 -17.05 -12.34
C VAL A 392 7.03 -15.59 -12.75
N ARG A 393 6.02 -15.24 -13.56
CA ARG A 393 5.76 -13.85 -13.97
C ARG A 393 5.50 -12.95 -12.76
N ALA A 394 4.67 -13.39 -11.82
CA ALA A 394 4.38 -12.63 -10.61
C ALA A 394 5.66 -12.44 -9.79
N PHE A 395 6.35 -13.49 -9.36
CA PHE A 395 7.57 -13.33 -8.55
C PHE A 395 8.64 -12.44 -9.21
N LYS A 396 8.91 -12.63 -10.51
CA LYS A 396 9.87 -11.80 -11.26
C LYS A 396 9.46 -10.34 -11.32
N LYS A 397 8.16 -10.05 -11.48
CA LYS A 397 7.63 -8.68 -11.48
C LYS A 397 7.94 -7.95 -10.17
N TYR A 398 7.96 -8.65 -9.03
CA TYR A 398 8.26 -8.09 -7.71
C TYR A 398 9.74 -8.24 -7.30
N GLY A 399 10.64 -8.47 -8.26
CA GLY A 399 12.09 -8.44 -8.04
C GLY A 399 12.70 -9.73 -7.48
N PHE A 400 11.93 -10.82 -7.38
CA PHE A 400 12.43 -12.14 -7.03
C PHE A 400 13.04 -12.83 -8.24
N SER A 401 14.12 -13.57 -8.00
CA SER A 401 14.70 -14.50 -8.96
C SER A 401 14.02 -15.86 -8.82
N TRP A 402 13.86 -16.59 -9.92
CA TRP A 402 13.34 -17.95 -9.90
C TRP A 402 14.49 -18.94 -10.02
N GLY A 403 14.57 -19.93 -9.14
CA GLY A 403 15.65 -20.92 -9.13
C GLY A 403 15.74 -21.77 -10.41
N GLY A 404 14.70 -21.77 -11.25
CA GLY A 404 14.73 -22.38 -12.58
C GLY A 404 15.70 -21.71 -13.56
N ASP A 405 16.06 -20.44 -13.35
CA ASP A 405 16.98 -19.71 -14.25
C ASP A 405 18.00 -18.80 -13.55
N ALA A 406 17.87 -18.57 -12.23
CA ALA A 406 18.73 -17.67 -11.48
C ALA A 406 20.21 -18.10 -11.40
N TRP A 407 20.48 -19.41 -11.43
CA TRP A 407 21.80 -19.96 -11.11
C TRP A 407 22.43 -20.73 -12.26
N THR A 408 23.76 -20.66 -12.37
CA THR A 408 24.50 -21.31 -13.46
C THR A 408 24.87 -22.76 -13.17
N SER A 409 24.87 -23.18 -11.90
CA SER A 409 25.27 -24.53 -11.47
C SER A 409 24.11 -25.40 -10.98
N LYS A 410 22.90 -24.83 -10.91
CA LYS A 410 21.74 -25.47 -10.27
C LYS A 410 20.45 -25.06 -10.98
N ARG A 411 19.45 -25.93 -10.94
CA ARG A 411 18.05 -25.66 -11.22
C ARG A 411 17.24 -25.96 -9.96
N ASP A 412 16.40 -25.04 -9.55
CA ASP A 412 15.56 -25.20 -8.38
C ASP A 412 14.17 -24.68 -8.68
N TYR A 413 13.36 -25.53 -9.30
CA TYR A 413 12.12 -25.12 -9.94
C TYR A 413 11.04 -24.71 -8.93
N MET A 414 11.19 -25.11 -7.66
CA MET A 414 10.29 -24.74 -6.56
C MET A 414 10.62 -23.38 -5.93
N HIS A 415 11.82 -22.85 -6.17
CA HIS A 415 12.41 -21.81 -5.34
C HIS A 415 12.30 -20.42 -5.96
N PHE A 416 11.93 -19.44 -5.12
CA PHE A 416 11.95 -18.02 -5.44
C PHE A 416 12.75 -17.28 -4.38
N SER A 417 13.75 -16.51 -4.79
CA SER A 417 14.66 -15.85 -3.86
C SER A 417 14.77 -14.36 -4.17
N TYR A 418 14.74 -13.53 -3.13
CA TYR A 418 14.72 -12.08 -3.29
C TYR A 418 16.08 -11.55 -3.72
N PHE A 419 17.19 -12.05 -3.17
CA PHE A 419 18.53 -11.63 -3.55
C PHE A 419 19.09 -12.39 -4.77
N GLY A 420 18.48 -13.51 -5.16
CA GLY A 420 18.91 -14.34 -6.29
C GLY A 420 20.18 -15.15 -6.02
N ARG A 421 20.54 -15.38 -4.75
CA ARG A 421 21.85 -15.93 -4.36
C ARG A 421 21.82 -17.39 -3.90
#